data_AF-A0A8S4RMU9-F1
#
_entry.id   AF-A0A8S4RMU9-F1
#
_cell.length_a   1.000
_cell.length_b   1.000
_cell.length_c   1.000
_cell.angle_alpha   90.00
_cell.angle_beta   90.00
_cell.angle_gamma   90.00
#
_symmetry.space_group_name_H-M   'P 1'
#
loop_
_entity.id
_entity.type
_entity.pdbx_description
1 polymer ?
#
loop_
_entity_poly.entity_id
_entity_poly.type
_entity_poly.pdbx_seq_one_letter_code
_entity_poly.pdbx_strand_id
1 'polypeptide(L)'
;MWCWRRMLRIPWTARRTNASILRQLKITRRLSTTCLKRILEYFGHIARRDGDNLEKIVVTGKVEGKRPRGRSPIRWSDQIRSALDTKVHTALNVAQSRVKWHKIVQKVVSGRGHDPQQ
;
A
#
# COMPACT_ATOMS: atom_id res chain seq x y z
N MET A 1 2.48 16.90 -3.74
CA MET A 1 2.53 18.07 -4.64
C MET A 1 3.83 18.85 -4.56
N TRP A 2 4.44 19.01 -3.38
CA TRP A 2 5.68 19.79 -3.21
C TRP A 2 6.83 19.34 -4.13
N CYS A 3 7.17 18.04 -4.16
CA CYS A 3 8.25 17.52 -5.02
C CYS A 3 8.02 17.86 -6.50
N TRP A 4 6.77 17.71 -6.98
CA TRP A 4 6.39 18.00 -8.36
C TRP A 4 6.51 19.48 -8.71
N ARG A 5 6.06 20.37 -7.81
CA ARG A 5 6.18 21.83 -7.99
C ARG A 5 7.64 22.28 -8.04
N ARG A 6 8.49 21.68 -7.19
CA ARG A 6 9.93 21.97 -7.15
C ARG A 6 10.64 21.47 -8.41
N MET A 7 10.33 20.26 -8.86
CA MET A 7 10.90 19.67 -10.09
C MET A 7 10.55 20.50 -11.33
N LEU A 8 9.30 20.98 -11.42
CA LEU A 8 8.84 21.85 -12.49
C LEU A 8 9.20 23.34 -12.29
N ARG A 9 9.94 23.67 -11.23
CA ARG A 9 10.35 25.05 -10.88
C ARG A 9 9.18 26.06 -10.89
N ILE A 10 8.01 25.64 -10.40
CA ILE A 10 6.80 26.47 -10.39
C ILE A 10 6.91 27.50 -9.25
N PRO A 11 6.93 28.81 -9.55
CA PRO A 11 6.93 29.83 -8.51
C PRO A 11 5.57 29.86 -7.80
N TRP A 12 5.57 30.28 -6.53
CA TRP A 12 4.33 30.35 -5.74
C TRP A 12 3.32 31.36 -6.31
N THR A 13 3.79 32.40 -7.01
CA THR A 13 2.97 33.41 -7.69
C THR A 13 2.20 32.88 -8.90
N ALA A 14 2.62 31.75 -9.48
CA ALA A 14 1.98 31.19 -10.68
C ALA A 14 0.54 30.72 -10.44
N ARG A 15 0.10 30.59 -9.17
CA ARG A 15 -1.27 30.14 -8.77
C ARG A 15 -1.77 28.91 -9.54
N ARG A 16 -0.86 28.03 -9.97
CA ARG A 16 -1.17 26.79 -10.72
C ARG A 16 -1.93 25.81 -9.84
N THR A 17 -3.02 25.24 -10.37
CA THR A 17 -3.80 24.20 -9.68
C THR A 17 -3.04 22.87 -9.63
N ASN A 18 -3.30 22.06 -8.60
CA ASN A 18 -2.70 20.73 -8.49
C ASN A 18 -3.12 19.84 -9.66
N ALA A 19 -4.37 19.96 -10.14
CA ALA A 19 -4.89 19.22 -11.29
C ALA A 19 -4.11 19.50 -12.58
N SER A 20 -3.79 20.78 -12.86
CA SER A 20 -3.01 21.17 -14.03
C SER A 20 -1.62 20.52 -14.02
N ILE A 21 -0.96 20.53 -12.87
CA ILE A 21 0.39 19.94 -12.69
C ILE A 21 0.36 18.43 -12.91
N LEU A 22 -0.61 17.73 -12.31
CA LEU A 22 -0.73 16.27 -12.46
C LEU A 22 -1.04 15.87 -13.90
N ARG A 23 -1.89 16.65 -14.60
CA ARG A 23 -2.21 16.44 -16.02
C ARG A 23 -0.98 16.63 -16.91
N GLN A 24 -0.19 17.68 -16.66
CA GLN A 24 1.05 17.95 -17.39
C GLN A 24 2.07 16.82 -17.22
N LEU A 25 2.22 16.29 -16.00
CA LEU A 25 3.11 15.17 -15.70
C LEU A 25 2.56 13.81 -16.11
N LYS A 26 1.31 13.74 -16.62
CA LYS A 26 0.60 12.50 -16.98
C LYS A 26 0.59 11.48 -15.82
N ILE A 27 0.54 11.96 -14.58
CA ILE A 27 0.50 11.09 -13.39
C ILE A 27 -0.93 10.59 -13.19
N THR A 28 -1.16 9.33 -13.50
CA THR A 28 -2.48 8.67 -13.38
C THR A 28 -2.62 7.87 -12.09
N ARG A 29 -1.51 7.48 -11.45
CA ARG A 29 -1.50 6.67 -10.22
C ARG A 29 -0.57 7.28 -9.18
N ARG A 30 -1.00 7.26 -7.92
CA ARG A 30 -0.18 7.71 -6.79
C ARG A 30 0.87 6.65 -6.45
N LEU A 31 2.08 7.07 -6.12
CA LEU A 31 3.13 6.15 -5.65
C LEU A 31 2.67 5.27 -4.48
N SER A 32 1.92 5.83 -3.54
CA SER A 32 1.34 5.09 -2.40
C SER A 32 0.43 3.95 -2.84
N THR A 33 -0.37 4.13 -3.89
CA THR A 33 -1.24 3.07 -4.43
C THR A 33 -0.42 1.96 -5.09
N THR A 34 0.65 2.31 -5.80
CA THR A 34 1.59 1.34 -6.38
C THR A 34 2.33 0.55 -5.29
N CYS A 35 2.81 1.23 -4.24
CA CYS A 35 3.45 0.58 -3.11
C CYS A 35 2.49 -0.38 -2.41
N LEU A 36 1.25 0.05 -2.13
CA LEU A 36 0.24 -0.79 -1.50
C LEU A 36 -0.08 -2.04 -2.34
N LYS A 37 -0.20 -1.88 -3.67
CA LYS A 37 -0.39 -3.02 -4.58
C LYS A 37 0.72 -4.05 -4.41
N ARG A 38 1.98 -3.61 -4.45
CA ARG A 38 3.16 -4.49 -4.30
C ARG A 38 3.19 -5.18 -2.93
N ILE A 39 2.84 -4.45 -1.87
CA ILE A 39 2.72 -5.00 -0.50
C ILE A 39 1.72 -6.16 -0.47
N LEU A 40 0.54 -5.97 -1.05
CA LEU A 40 -0.50 -7.01 -1.07
C LEU A 40 -0.15 -8.19 -2.00
N GLU A 41 0.48 -7.92 -3.15
CA GLU A 41 0.97 -8.97 -4.05
C GLU A 41 2.00 -9.86 -3.36
N TYR A 42 2.96 -9.25 -2.66
CA TYR A 42 3.97 -9.95 -1.89
C TYR A 42 3.39 -10.74 -0.71
N PHE A 43 2.42 -10.17 0.01
CA PHE A 43 1.68 -10.89 1.05
C PHE A 43 1.01 -12.16 0.49
N GLY A 44 0.36 -12.05 -0.66
CA GLY A 44 -0.25 -13.21 -1.30
C GLY A 44 0.78 -14.27 -1.72
N HIS A 45 1.97 -13.85 -2.16
CA HIS A 45 3.06 -14.76 -2.46
C HIS A 45 3.53 -15.52 -1.21
N ILE A 46 3.74 -14.82 -0.09
CA ILE A 46 4.11 -15.44 1.19
C ILE A 46 3.04 -16.44 1.65
N ALA A 47 1.75 -16.07 1.53
CA ALA A 47 0.65 -16.94 1.97
C ALA A 47 0.63 -18.30 1.26
N ARG A 48 0.93 -18.31 -0.04
CA ARG A 48 0.93 -19.50 -0.91
C ARG A 48 2.27 -20.25 -0.94
N ARG A 49 3.28 -19.75 -0.22
CA ARG A 49 4.56 -20.45 -0.13
C ARG A 49 4.39 -21.65 0.80
N ASP A 50 4.76 -22.83 0.29
CA ASP A 50 4.75 -24.08 1.03
C ASP A 50 5.87 -24.13 2.08
N GLY A 51 5.63 -24.90 3.14
CA GLY A 51 6.55 -25.07 4.27
C GLY A 51 6.57 -23.93 5.27
N ASP A 52 7.21 -24.19 6.41
CA ASP A 52 7.51 -23.17 7.40
C ASP A 52 8.68 -22.32 6.91
N ASN A 53 8.36 -21.08 6.56
CA ASN A 53 9.31 -20.13 6.06
C ASN A 53 9.38 -18.89 6.95
N LEU A 54 10.56 -18.28 7.00
CA LEU A 54 10.83 -17.14 7.85
C LEU A 54 9.89 -15.97 7.52
N GLU A 55 9.54 -15.75 6.26
CA GLU A 55 8.70 -14.62 5.87
C GLU A 55 7.28 -14.76 6.41
N LYS A 56 6.71 -15.98 6.37
CA LYS A 56 5.38 -16.29 6.92
C LYS A 56 5.38 -16.12 8.43
N ILE A 57 6.41 -16.63 9.13
CA ILE A 57 6.60 -16.42 10.58
C ILE A 57 6.69 -14.93 10.91
N VAL A 58 7.46 -14.14 10.15
CA VAL A 58 7.60 -12.70 10.38
C VAL A 58 6.31 -11.94 10.12
N VAL A 59 5.52 -12.35 9.12
CA VAL A 59 4.25 -11.70 8.77
C VAL A 59 3.13 -12.05 9.76
N THR A 60 3.08 -13.29 10.24
CA THR A 60 2.11 -13.72 11.26
C THR A 60 2.54 -13.40 12.68
N GLY A 61 3.84 -13.27 12.91
CA GLY A 61 4.44 -13.08 14.21
C GLY A 61 4.00 -11.78 14.85
N LYS A 62 3.24 -11.89 15.95
CA LYS A 62 2.95 -10.77 16.83
C LYS A 62 3.90 -10.86 18.02
N VAL A 63 4.86 -9.94 18.08
CA VAL A 63 5.65 -9.73 19.29
C VAL A 63 4.82 -8.87 20.25
N GLU A 64 4.58 -9.40 21.44
CA GLU A 64 3.91 -8.71 22.52
C GLU A 64 4.77 -7.56 23.08
N GLY A 65 4.11 -6.56 23.66
CA GLY A 65 4.77 -5.39 24.23
C GLY A 65 4.75 -4.13 23.34
N LYS A 66 5.21 -3.02 23.93
CA LYS A 66 5.24 -1.70 23.31
C LYS A 66 6.48 -1.54 22.43
N ARG A 67 6.33 -0.93 21.26
CA ARG A 67 7.48 -0.62 20.40
C ARG A 67 8.35 0.48 21.00
N PRO A 68 9.69 0.38 20.87
CA PRO A 68 10.58 1.44 21.32
C PRO A 68 10.37 2.72 20.50
N ARG A 69 10.70 3.85 21.11
CA ARG A 69 10.69 5.16 20.43
C ARG A 69 11.64 5.13 19.24
N GLY A 70 11.28 5.82 18.15
CA GLY A 70 12.07 5.89 16.92
C GLY A 70 11.80 4.78 15.90
N ARG A 71 11.24 3.63 16.30
CA ARG A 71 10.80 2.60 15.34
C ARG A 71 9.46 2.98 14.73
N SER A 72 9.26 2.71 13.44
CA SER A 72 7.98 2.96 12.77
C SER A 72 6.83 2.33 13.57
N PRO A 73 5.77 3.09 13.90
CA PRO A 73 4.66 2.57 14.70
C PRO A 73 3.89 1.49 13.93
N ILE A 74 3.81 1.60 12.60
CA ILE A 74 3.04 0.72 11.73
C ILE A 74 3.78 -0.59 11.47
N ARG A 75 3.16 -1.74 11.77
CA ARG A 75 3.63 -3.08 11.34
C ARG A 75 3.20 -3.35 9.90
N TRP A 76 3.89 -4.26 9.24
CA TRP A 76 3.40 -4.82 7.98
C TRP A 76 2.00 -5.42 8.15
N SER A 77 1.78 -6.20 9.22
CA SER A 77 0.47 -6.74 9.58
C SER A 77 -0.60 -5.66 9.82
N ASP A 78 -0.21 -4.50 10.36
CA ASP A 78 -1.11 -3.36 10.52
C ASP A 78 -1.46 -2.73 9.15
N GLN A 79 -0.53 -2.69 8.21
CA GLN A 79 -0.81 -2.24 6.83
C GLN A 79 -1.79 -3.17 6.12
N ILE A 80 -1.63 -4.50 6.28
CA ILE A 80 -2.57 -5.49 5.72
C ILE A 80 -3.96 -5.33 6.36
N ARG A 81 -4.03 -5.21 7.69
CA ARG A 81 -5.29 -4.99 8.42
C ARG A 81 -5.96 -3.69 7.98
N SER A 82 -5.21 -2.60 7.89
CA SER A 82 -5.73 -1.31 7.43
C SER A 82 -6.16 -1.33 5.96
N ALA A 83 -5.48 -2.12 5.11
CA ALA A 83 -5.80 -2.20 3.69
C ALA A 83 -7.05 -3.03 3.39
N LEU A 84 -7.24 -4.13 4.11
CA LEU A 84 -8.27 -5.12 3.84
C LEU A 84 -9.44 -5.09 4.83
N ASP A 85 -9.31 -4.34 5.92
CA ASP A 85 -10.26 -4.33 7.05
C ASP A 85 -10.56 -5.74 7.59
N THR A 86 -9.53 -6.58 7.64
CA THR A 86 -9.64 -7.99 8.06
C THR A 86 -8.46 -8.42 8.93
N LYS A 87 -8.64 -9.51 9.68
CA LYS A 87 -7.56 -10.15 10.45
C LYS A 87 -6.53 -10.77 9.49
N VAL A 88 -5.26 -10.74 9.87
CA VAL A 88 -4.14 -11.27 9.05
C VAL A 88 -4.33 -12.75 8.72
N HIS A 89 -4.79 -13.57 9.67
CA HIS A 89 -5.07 -15.00 9.42
C HIS A 89 -6.17 -15.21 8.37
N THR A 90 -7.24 -14.41 8.41
CA THR A 90 -8.29 -14.43 7.38
C THR A 90 -7.72 -14.06 6.02
N ALA A 91 -6.88 -13.02 5.97
CA ALA A 91 -6.21 -12.62 4.74
C ALA A 91 -5.29 -13.73 4.19
N LEU A 92 -4.57 -14.46 5.05
CA LEU A 92 -3.74 -15.61 4.63
C LEU A 92 -4.57 -16.73 4.00
N ASN A 93 -5.72 -17.07 4.60
CA ASN A 93 -6.60 -18.12 4.07
C ASN A 93 -7.16 -17.73 2.71
N VAL A 94 -7.63 -16.49 2.57
CA VAL A 94 -8.17 -15.98 1.30
C VAL A 94 -7.07 -15.88 0.23
N ALA A 95 -5.84 -15.55 0.63
CA ALA A 95 -4.70 -15.45 -0.26
C ALA A 95 -4.26 -16.79 -0.87
N GLN A 96 -4.69 -17.94 -0.32
CA GLN A 96 -4.41 -19.25 -0.92
C GLN A 96 -4.95 -19.35 -2.35
N SER A 97 -6.14 -18.79 -2.59
CA SER A 97 -6.67 -18.70 -3.95
C SER A 97 -6.08 -17.50 -4.68
N ARG A 98 -5.19 -17.75 -5.65
CA ARG A 98 -4.57 -16.72 -6.49
C ARG A 98 -5.60 -15.82 -7.17
N VAL A 99 -6.70 -16.41 -7.66
CA VAL A 99 -7.77 -15.68 -8.37
C VAL A 99 -8.54 -14.77 -7.40
N LYS A 100 -8.97 -15.30 -6.24
CA LYS A 100 -9.66 -14.48 -5.23
C LYS A 100 -8.76 -13.36 -4.73
N TRP A 101 -7.49 -13.66 -4.46
CA TRP A 101 -6.51 -12.68 -4.02
C TRP A 101 -6.31 -11.55 -5.05
N HIS A 102 -6.11 -11.90 -6.32
CA HIS A 102 -5.95 -10.90 -7.38
C HIS A 102 -7.16 -9.96 -7.47
N LYS A 103 -8.38 -10.50 -7.42
CA LYS A 103 -9.60 -9.69 -7.43
C LYS A 103 -9.67 -8.71 -6.24
N ILE A 104 -9.28 -9.16 -5.04
CA ILE A 104 -9.23 -8.30 -3.85
C ILE A 104 -8.20 -7.19 -4.00
N VAL A 105 -6.98 -7.52 -4.45
CA VAL A 105 -5.92 -6.51 -4.66
C VAL A 105 -6.38 -5.47 -5.67
N GLN A 106 -6.98 -5.88 -6.79
CA GLN A 106 -7.53 -4.94 -7.78
C GLN A 106 -8.64 -4.08 -7.19
N LYS A 107 -9.56 -4.66 -6.40
CA LYS A 107 -10.61 -3.90 -5.72
C LYS A 107 -10.04 -2.85 -4.77
N VAL A 108 -9.05 -3.20 -3.95
CA VAL A 108 -8.41 -2.27 -3.00
C VAL A 108 -7.65 -1.16 -3.74
N VAL A 109 -6.91 -1.52 -4.78
CA VAL A 109 -6.13 -0.55 -5.57
C VAL A 109 -7.05 0.39 -6.34
N SER A 110 -8.15 -0.08 -6.90
CA SER A 110 -9.14 0.75 -7.60
C SER A 110 -9.97 1.60 -6.63
N GLY A 111 -10.38 1.04 -5.49
CA GLY A 111 -11.16 1.77 -4.47
C GLY A 111 -10.36 2.84 -3.73
N ARG A 112 -9.04 2.65 -3.57
CA ARG A 112 -8.11 3.70 -3.10
C ARG A 112 -7.49 4.51 -4.23
N GLY A 113 -7.75 4.11 -5.47
CA GLY A 113 -7.09 4.57 -6.69
C GLY A 113 -7.78 5.72 -7.39
N HIS A 114 -8.93 6.19 -6.88
CA HIS A 114 -9.58 7.37 -7.41
C HIS A 114 -9.66 8.46 -6.35
N ASP A 115 -8.57 9.23 -6.20
CA ASP A 115 -8.69 10.66 -6.01
C ASP A 115 -7.40 11.39 -6.46
N PRO A 116 -7.43 12.18 -7.55
CA PRO A 116 -6.34 13.08 -7.93
C PRO A 116 -6.16 14.28 -6.98
N GLN A 117 -7.09 14.51 -6.05
CA GLN A 117 -7.14 15.65 -5.14
C GLN A 117 -8.22 15.46 -4.05
N GLN A 118 -7.83 14.86 -2.92
CA GLN A 118 -8.16 15.51 -1.64
C GLN A 118 -6.90 16.19 -1.14
#